data_AF-A0A259S9M1-F1
#
_entry.id   AF-A0A259S9M1-F1
#
_cell.length_a   1.000
_cell.length_b   1.000
_cell.length_c   1.000
_cell.angle_alpha   90.00
_cell.angle_beta   90.00
_cell.angle_gamma   90.00
#
_symmetry.space_group_name_H-M   'P 1'
#
loop_
_entity.id
_entity.type
_entity.pdbx_description
1 polymer ?
#
loop_
_entity_poly.entity_id
_entity_poly.type
_entity_poly.pdbx_seq_one_letter_code
_entity_poly.pdbx_strand_id
1 'polypeptide(L)'
;MTNSAGTVVDPGVDPVDPVAVLRVLREGVAAAEASIIRFQALRDAQLAAAQRVAEELAARDAGSGAVRGEAVEIATRSVAAELAGVLRMSDRVVQGRMARAADLMTKFPEVMRAFTQARINAA
;
A
#
# COMPACT_ATOMS: atom_id res chain seq x y z
N MET A 1 -71.02 -11.72 -0.21
CA MET A 1 -70.28 -12.05 1.02
C MET A 1 -68.85 -11.62 0.79
N THR A 2 -68.47 -10.52 1.41
CA THR A 2 -67.23 -9.78 1.21
C THR A 2 -66.06 -10.48 1.88
N ASN A 3 -64.98 -10.62 1.10
CA ASN A 3 -63.72 -11.23 1.50
C ASN A 3 -62.84 -10.11 2.09
N SER A 4 -62.57 -10.17 3.40
CA SER A 4 -61.66 -9.25 4.09
C SER A 4 -60.64 -10.05 4.89
N ALA A 5 -59.70 -10.67 4.19
CA ALA A 5 -58.46 -11.12 4.81
C ALA A 5 -57.62 -9.86 5.07
N GLY A 6 -57.62 -9.41 6.32
CA GLY A 6 -56.83 -8.28 6.76
C GLY A 6 -55.34 -8.54 6.53
N THR A 7 -54.72 -7.73 5.68
CA THR A 7 -53.27 -7.60 5.63
C THR A 7 -52.82 -6.98 6.95
N VAL A 8 -52.20 -7.80 7.80
CA VAL A 8 -51.42 -7.30 8.95
C VAL A 8 -50.24 -6.53 8.36
N VAL A 9 -50.35 -5.21 8.35
CA VAL A 9 -49.24 -4.31 8.11
C VAL A 9 -48.36 -4.38 9.36
N ASP A 10 -47.18 -4.96 9.24
CA ASP A 10 -46.16 -4.92 10.29
C ASP A 10 -45.69 -3.46 10.45
N PRO A 11 -46.02 -2.79 11.57
CA PRO A 11 -45.77 -1.36 11.72
C PRO A 11 -44.36 -1.18 12.29
N GLY A 12 -43.37 -0.88 11.45
CA GLY A 12 -42.14 -0.29 11.97
C GLY A 12 -40.85 -0.45 11.18
N VAL A 13 -40.82 -1.22 10.08
CA VAL A 13 -39.64 -1.25 9.22
C VAL A 13 -40.04 -0.68 7.87
N ASP A 14 -39.70 0.58 7.64
CA ASP A 14 -39.73 1.17 6.30
C ASP A 14 -38.97 0.19 5.38
N PRO A 15 -39.54 -0.24 4.24
CA PRO A 15 -38.87 -1.18 3.36
C PRO A 15 -37.55 -0.53 2.94
N VAL A 16 -36.45 -1.11 3.42
CA VAL A 16 -35.10 -0.63 3.11
C VAL A 16 -34.94 -0.67 1.61
N ASP A 17 -34.85 0.50 0.97
CA ASP A 17 -34.62 0.61 -0.47
C ASP A 17 -33.29 -0.08 -0.84
N PRO A 18 -33.31 -1.23 -1.54
CA PRO A 18 -32.10 -1.95 -1.87
C PRO A 18 -31.12 -1.13 -2.73
N VAL A 19 -31.63 -0.17 -3.51
CA VAL A 19 -30.80 0.72 -4.35
C VAL A 19 -30.04 1.71 -3.47
N ALA A 20 -30.68 2.26 -2.43
CA ALA A 20 -30.03 3.13 -1.45
C ALA A 20 -28.95 2.38 -0.67
N VAL A 21 -29.22 1.16 -0.20
CA VAL A 21 -28.23 0.33 0.51
C VAL A 21 -27.04 0.01 -0.40
N LEU A 22 -27.29 -0.40 -1.63
CA LEU A 22 -26.23 -0.69 -2.60
C LEU A 22 -25.33 0.53 -2.83
N ARG A 23 -25.90 1.74 -2.89
CA ARG A 23 -25.12 2.99 -3.02
C ARG A 23 -24.19 3.19 -1.82
N VAL A 24 -24.71 3.06 -0.60
CA VAL A 24 -23.91 3.18 0.63
C VAL A 24 -22.79 2.14 0.67
N LEU A 25 -23.10 0.89 0.32
CA LEU A 25 -22.09 -0.18 0.27
C LEU A 25 -21.01 0.12 -0.78
N ARG A 26 -21.40 0.56 -1.98
CA ARG A 26 -20.45 0.95 -3.04
C ARG A 26 -19.53 2.08 -2.61
N GLU A 27 -20.08 3.12 -1.98
CA GLU A 27 -19.31 4.26 -1.48
C GLU A 27 -18.34 3.84 -0.37
N GLY A 28 -18.80 3.01 0.56
CA GLY A 28 -17.97 2.45 1.62
C GLY A 28 -16.81 1.60 1.08
N VAL A 29 -17.08 0.69 0.14
CA VAL A 29 -16.04 -0.12 -0.52
C VAL A 29 -15.06 0.76 -1.28
N ALA A 30 -15.53 1.74 -2.06
CA ALA A 30 -14.65 2.64 -2.80
C ALA A 30 -13.73 3.45 -1.86
N ALA A 31 -14.24 3.91 -0.72
CA ALA A 31 -13.44 4.62 0.28
C ALA A 31 -12.40 3.71 0.97
N ALA A 32 -12.78 2.46 1.26
CA ALA A 32 -11.87 1.46 1.83
C ALA A 32 -10.73 1.12 0.85
N GLU A 33 -11.05 0.84 -0.41
CA GLU A 33 -10.06 0.58 -1.46
C GLU A 33 -9.10 1.75 -1.64
N ALA A 34 -9.61 2.98 -1.71
CA ALA A 34 -8.77 4.16 -1.81
C ALA A 34 -7.80 4.28 -0.62
N SER A 35 -8.22 3.85 0.58
CA SER A 35 -7.38 3.86 1.78
C SER A 35 -6.31 2.77 1.74
N ILE A 36 -6.66 1.56 1.29
CA ILE A 36 -5.70 0.46 1.07
C ILE A 36 -4.62 0.90 0.09
N ILE A 37 -5.01 1.48 -1.05
CA ILE A 37 -4.09 1.98 -2.07
C ILE A 37 -3.15 3.04 -1.49
N ARG A 38 -3.66 3.98 -0.70
CA ARG A 38 -2.81 4.98 -0.02
C ARG A 38 -1.82 4.36 0.96
N PHE A 39 -2.21 3.34 1.70
CA PHE A 39 -1.28 2.63 2.59
C PHE A 39 -0.22 1.84 1.83
N GLN A 40 -0.57 1.25 0.68
CA GLN A 40 0.41 0.62 -0.20
C GLN A 40 1.42 1.65 -0.73
N ALA A 41 0.93 2.82 -1.16
CA ALA A 41 1.76 3.93 -1.61
C ALA A 41 2.70 4.44 -0.50
N LEU A 42 2.20 4.59 0.72
CA LEU A 42 3.01 4.96 1.88
C LEU A 42 4.10 3.92 2.19
N ARG A 43 3.74 2.63 2.16
CA ARG A 43 4.71 1.53 2.36
C ARG A 43 5.82 1.59 1.32
N ASP A 44 5.48 1.79 0.05
CA ASP A 44 6.48 1.87 -1.01
C ASP A 44 7.36 3.14 -0.83
N ALA A 45 6.80 4.26 -0.37
CA ALA A 45 7.60 5.43 0.01
C ALA A 45 8.61 5.13 1.12
N GLN A 46 8.23 4.34 2.13
CA GLN A 46 9.13 3.90 3.21
C GLN A 46 10.23 2.98 2.67
N LEU A 47 9.91 2.06 1.76
CA LEU A 47 10.90 1.18 1.12
C LEU A 47 11.89 1.95 0.25
N ALA A 48 11.44 2.99 -0.45
CA ALA A 48 12.33 3.89 -1.18
C ALA A 48 13.26 4.68 -0.23
N ALA A 49 12.74 5.10 0.92
CA ALA A 49 13.55 5.75 1.96
C ALA A 49 14.59 4.79 2.54
N ALA A 50 14.23 3.52 2.75
CA ALA A 50 15.17 2.49 3.20
C ALA A 50 16.31 2.27 2.20
N GLN A 51 16.02 2.30 0.89
CA GLN A 51 17.06 2.22 -0.14
C GLN A 51 18.05 3.38 -0.03
N ARG A 52 17.57 4.62 0.18
CA ARG A 52 18.44 5.78 0.40
C ARG A 52 19.28 5.66 1.67
N VAL A 53 18.73 5.08 2.74
CA VAL A 53 19.49 4.80 3.96
C VAL A 53 20.62 3.80 3.68
N ALA A 54 20.36 2.74 2.92
CA ALA A 54 21.40 1.78 2.53
C ALA A 54 22.52 2.43 1.71
N GLU A 55 22.18 3.32 0.77
CA GLU A 55 23.15 4.08 -0.03
C GLU A 55 24.01 5.02 0.84
N GLU A 56 23.40 5.69 1.82
CA GLU A 56 24.12 6.54 2.78
C GLU A 56 25.06 5.74 3.68
N LEU A 57 24.64 4.57 4.18
CA LEU A 57 25.50 3.66 4.95
C LEU A 57 26.69 3.21 4.12
N ALA A 58 26.45 2.79 2.87
CA ALA A 58 27.51 2.38 1.95
C ALA A 58 28.49 3.50 1.62
N ALA A 59 28.02 4.74 1.49
CA ALA A 59 28.87 5.90 1.24
C ALA A 59 29.84 6.17 2.40
N ARG A 60 29.39 5.97 3.65
CA ARG A 60 30.22 6.09 4.86
C ARG A 60 31.28 5.00 4.92
N ASP A 61 30.91 3.75 4.62
CA ASP A 61 31.82 2.61 4.65
C ASP A 61 32.83 2.63 3.50
N ALA A 62 32.47 3.15 2.32
CA ALA A 62 33.42 3.35 1.22
C ALA A 62 34.55 4.33 1.59
N GLY A 63 34.31 5.26 2.52
CA GLY A 63 35.35 6.14 3.09
C GLY A 63 36.39 5.40 3.94
N SER A 64 36.11 4.16 4.35
CA SER A 64 36.98 3.30 5.18
C SER A 64 37.83 2.31 4.38
N GLY A 65 37.78 2.35 3.04
CA GLY A 65 38.61 1.51 2.16
C GLY A 65 37.90 0.31 1.53
N ALA A 66 36.60 0.12 1.78
CA ALA A 66 35.81 -0.91 1.10
C ALA A 66 35.61 -0.60 -0.39
N VAL A 67 35.57 -1.64 -1.24
CA VAL A 67 35.18 -1.49 -2.65
C VAL A 67 33.74 -1.02 -2.71
N ARG A 68 33.48 0.10 -3.41
CA ARG A 68 32.18 0.78 -3.42
C ARG A 68 30.99 -0.15 -3.72
N GLY A 69 31.14 -1.12 -4.63
CA GLY A 69 30.09 -2.09 -4.95
C GLY A 69 29.76 -3.02 -3.77
N GLU A 70 30.78 -3.53 -3.10
CA GLU A 70 30.63 -4.43 -1.94
C GLU A 70 29.97 -3.71 -0.75
N ALA A 71 30.39 -2.47 -0.47
CA ALA A 71 29.78 -1.64 0.57
C ALA A 71 28.27 -1.41 0.33
N VAL A 72 27.87 -1.14 -0.93
CA VAL A 72 26.47 -0.98 -1.32
C VAL A 72 25.67 -2.27 -1.13
N GLU A 73 26.23 -3.41 -1.54
CA GLU A 73 25.56 -4.70 -1.39
C GLU A 73 25.36 -5.09 0.09
N ILE A 74 26.38 -4.89 0.92
CA ILE A 74 26.33 -5.18 2.36
C ILE A 74 25.30 -4.29 3.05
N ALA A 75 25.34 -2.98 2.82
CA ALA A 75 24.40 -2.04 3.41
C ALA A 75 22.95 -2.35 2.99
N THR A 76 22.73 -2.63 1.70
CA THR A 76 21.39 -2.97 1.18
C THR A 76 20.88 -4.28 1.80
N ARG A 77 21.74 -5.29 1.99
CA ARG A 77 21.38 -6.55 2.64
C ARG A 77 21.04 -6.35 4.11
N SER A 78 21.83 -5.56 4.84
CA SER A 78 21.58 -5.26 6.25
C SER A 78 20.24 -4.55 6.45
N VAL A 79 19.96 -3.48 5.70
CA VAL A 79 18.68 -2.76 5.79
C VAL A 79 17.50 -3.66 5.41
N ALA A 80 17.65 -4.49 4.37
CA ALA A 80 16.60 -5.41 3.96
C ALA A 80 16.29 -6.48 5.00
N ALA A 81 17.30 -6.99 5.72
CA ALA A 81 17.11 -7.99 6.78
C ALA A 81 16.29 -7.45 7.96
N GLU A 82 16.55 -6.21 8.38
CA GLU A 82 15.77 -5.54 9.42
C GLU A 82 14.29 -5.40 9.02
N LEU A 83 14.05 -4.99 7.78
CA LEU A 83 12.70 -4.83 7.25
C LEU A 83 12.00 -6.17 6.97
N ALA A 84 12.75 -7.22 6.61
CA ALA A 84 12.23 -8.57 6.41
C ALA A 84 11.57 -9.13 7.66
N GLY A 85 12.13 -8.86 8.84
CA GLY A 85 11.54 -9.24 10.13
C GLY A 85 10.15 -8.63 10.36
N VAL A 86 9.95 -7.37 9.97
CA VAL A 86 8.67 -6.66 10.06
C VAL A 86 7.69 -7.12 8.98
N LEU A 87 8.17 -7.27 7.74
CA LEU A 87 7.33 -7.58 6.58
C LEU A 87 6.98 -9.07 6.46
N ARG A 88 7.63 -9.94 7.23
CA ARG A 88 7.51 -11.41 7.15
C ARG A 88 7.79 -11.92 5.72
N MET A 89 8.83 -11.38 5.10
CA MET A 89 9.29 -11.72 3.74
C MET A 89 10.77 -12.07 3.78
N SER A 90 11.28 -12.74 2.74
CA SER A 90 12.72 -12.94 2.64
C SER A 90 13.44 -11.63 2.33
N ASP A 91 14.66 -11.47 2.84
CA ASP A 91 15.52 -10.30 2.59
C ASP A 91 15.62 -10.02 1.10
N ARG A 92 15.78 -11.06 0.26
CA ARG A 92 15.89 -10.91 -1.19
C ARG A 92 14.64 -10.28 -1.82
N VAL A 93 13.45 -10.61 -1.31
CA VAL A 93 12.20 -9.99 -1.74
C VAL A 93 12.15 -8.52 -1.30
N VAL A 94 12.58 -8.23 -0.07
CA VAL A 94 12.61 -6.86 0.45
C VAL A 94 13.60 -5.99 -0.32
N GLN A 95 14.81 -6.48 -0.59
CA GLN A 95 15.80 -5.79 -1.44
C GLN A 95 15.21 -5.43 -2.80
N GLY A 96 14.55 -6.39 -3.47
CA GLY A 96 13.90 -6.13 -4.75
C GLY A 96 12.78 -5.09 -4.67
N ARG A 97 12.03 -5.04 -3.56
CA ARG A 97 10.99 -4.02 -3.33
C ARG A 97 11.58 -2.64 -3.03
N MET A 98 12.65 -2.56 -2.24
CA MET A 98 13.38 -1.32 -1.97
C MET A 98 13.89 -0.69 -3.28
N ALA A 99 14.57 -1.49 -4.12
CA ALA A 99 15.08 -1.03 -5.42
C ALA A 99 13.95 -0.55 -6.34
N ARG A 100 12.87 -1.32 -6.48
CA ARG A 100 11.70 -0.91 -7.30
C ARG A 100 11.03 0.35 -6.77
N ALA A 101 10.90 0.48 -5.45
CA ALA A 101 10.29 1.66 -4.83
C ALA A 101 11.15 2.91 -5.02
N ALA A 102 12.48 2.78 -4.93
CA ALA A 102 13.41 3.86 -5.24
C ALA A 102 13.28 4.29 -6.72
N ASP A 103 13.20 3.33 -7.64
CA ASP A 103 12.95 3.61 -9.06
C ASP A 103 11.61 4.30 -9.28
N LEU A 104 10.53 3.84 -8.63
CA LEU A 104 9.20 4.48 -8.71
C LEU A 104 9.26 5.94 -8.27
N MET A 105 9.96 6.23 -7.18
CA MET A 105 10.10 7.58 -6.63
C MET A 105 10.95 8.51 -7.49
N THR A 106 12.03 7.98 -8.07
CA THR A 106 13.04 8.80 -8.76
C THR A 106 12.79 8.91 -10.26
N LYS A 107 12.38 7.81 -10.91
CA LYS A 107 12.18 7.73 -12.36
C LYS A 107 10.72 7.99 -12.76
N PHE A 108 9.77 7.73 -11.86
CA PHE A 108 8.34 7.80 -12.17
C PHE A 108 7.52 8.60 -11.14
N PRO A 109 7.90 9.86 -10.84
CA PRO A 109 7.26 10.65 -9.77
C PRO A 109 5.76 10.91 -10.03
N GLU A 110 5.35 11.02 -11.29
CA GLU A 110 3.93 11.19 -11.65
C GLU A 110 3.09 9.94 -11.40
N VAL A 111 3.68 8.75 -11.58
CA VAL A 111 3.05 7.48 -11.23
C VAL A 111 2.88 7.41 -9.72
N MET A 112 3.92 7.78 -8.96
CA MET A 112 3.83 7.83 -7.50
C MET A 112 2.76 8.82 -7.03
N ARG A 113 2.65 9.99 -7.66
CA ARG A 113 1.61 10.98 -7.35
C ARG A 113 0.21 10.44 -7.63
N ALA A 114 0.01 9.72 -8.73
CA ALA A 114 -1.26 9.07 -9.02
C ALA A 114 -1.58 7.96 -8.00
N PHE A 115 -0.57 7.21 -7.57
CA PHE A 115 -0.71 6.12 -6.61
C PHE A 115 -1.09 6.65 -5.22
N THR A 116 -0.42 7.70 -4.72
CA THR A 116 -0.77 8.34 -3.43
C THR A 116 -2.14 9.01 -3.44
N GLN A 117 -2.64 9.41 -4.61
CA GLN A 117 -3.99 9.96 -4.77
C GLN A 117 -5.06 8.87 -4.95
N ALA A 118 -4.68 7.59 -4.88
CA ALA A 118 -5.55 6.44 -5.16
C ALA A 118 -6.23 6.50 -6.54
N ARG A 119 -5.60 7.15 -7.52
CA ARG A 119 -6.06 7.17 -8.92
C ARG A 119 -5.65 5.91 -9.69
N ILE A 120 -4.59 5.26 -9.24
CA ILE A 120 -4.09 3.98 -9.73
C ILE A 120 -3.76 3.09 -8.52
N ASN A 121 -3.72 1.78 -8.72
CA ASN A 121 -3.29 0.81 -7.71
C ASN A 121 -1.94 0.19 -8.09
N ALA A 122 -1.31 -0.49 -7.12
CA ALA A 122 -0.27 -1.45 -7.42
C ALA A 122 -0.99 -2.73 -7.86
N ALA A 123 -1.06 -2.96 -9.17
CA ALA A 123 -1.74 -4.10 -9.79
C ALA A 123 -1.44 -5.44 -9.10
#